data_AF-A0A920VRF1-F1
#
_entry.id   AF-A0A920VRF1-F1
#
_cell.length_a   1.000
_cell.length_b   1.000
_cell.length_c   1.000
_cell.angle_alpha   90.00
_cell.angle_beta   90.00
_cell.angle_gamma   90.00
#
_symmetry.space_group_name_H-M   'P 1'
#
loop_
_entity.id
_entity.type
_entity.pdbx_description
1 polymer ?
#
loop_
_entity_poly.entity_id
_entity_poly.type
_entity_poly.pdbx_seq_one_letter_code
_entity_poly.pdbx_strand_id
1 'polypeptide(L)'
;MRAADDLAGCAAILTALEMLAESTVQGSVYGLFTRAEEVGLIGARLVAEKQLLPKNTVIVSVETSSALPGAEIGQGVVIRTGDRTATFDYEAEVYLNTAVERIRSSEQGFKVQRQLMSAGGCEAAAFKAHGYKVTGLALPLGCWHNRGESGVELEIISTNDFLGETLLIVETSKLAGTEQFGTLEGLLDPPITEGDRLKCDRSILNRPEI
;
A
#
# COMPACT_ATOMS: atom_id res chain seq x y z
N MET A 1 -6.36 18.44 -12.46
CA MET A 1 -4.98 18.95 -12.31
C MET A 1 -4.18 18.62 -13.57
N ARG A 2 -3.03 19.26 -13.82
CA ARG A 2 -2.20 18.98 -15.01
C ARG A 2 -1.17 17.86 -14.80
N ALA A 3 -0.89 17.51 -13.55
CA ALA A 3 0.12 16.53 -13.16
C ALA A 3 -0.24 16.03 -11.75
N ALA A 4 -1.46 15.51 -11.57
CA ALA A 4 -1.79 14.78 -10.35
C ALA A 4 -0.86 13.56 -10.23
N ASP A 5 -0.53 12.94 -11.36
CA ASP A 5 0.52 11.94 -11.50
C ASP A 5 1.92 12.61 -11.60
N ASP A 6 2.82 12.52 -10.62
CA ASP A 6 2.63 12.08 -9.23
C ASP A 6 2.82 13.23 -8.23
N LEU A 7 2.43 14.47 -8.61
CA LEU A 7 2.51 15.58 -7.65
C LEU A 7 1.52 15.42 -6.48
N ALA A 8 0.44 14.65 -6.66
CA ALA A 8 -0.46 14.31 -5.56
C ALA A 8 0.27 13.46 -4.51
N GLY A 9 0.95 12.38 -4.92
CA GLY A 9 1.76 11.56 -4.01
C GLY A 9 2.86 12.38 -3.34
N CYS A 10 3.55 13.24 -4.10
CA CYS A 10 4.56 14.15 -3.54
C CYS A 10 3.98 15.08 -2.46
N ALA A 11 2.80 15.66 -2.71
CA ALA A 11 2.13 16.53 -1.75
C ALA A 11 1.72 15.75 -0.49
N ALA A 12 1.17 14.55 -0.64
CA ALA A 12 0.79 13.70 0.49
C ALA A 12 1.99 13.35 1.38
N ILE A 13 3.14 13.00 0.78
CA ILE A 13 4.39 12.73 1.52
C ILE A 13 4.86 13.99 2.27
N LEU A 14 4.89 15.15 1.61
CA LEU A 14 5.33 16.39 2.24
C LEU A 14 4.42 16.78 3.42
N THR A 15 3.10 16.70 3.23
CA THR A 15 2.13 16.95 4.30
C THR A 15 2.30 15.97 5.45
N ALA A 16 2.55 14.69 5.16
CA ALA A 16 2.80 13.72 6.21
C ALA A 16 4.07 14.05 7.02
N LEU A 17 5.16 14.42 6.34
CA LEU A 17 6.40 14.85 7.02
C LEU A 17 6.20 16.10 7.87
N GLU A 18 5.42 17.07 7.40
CA GLU A 18 5.07 18.27 8.17
C GLU A 18 4.31 17.91 9.45
N MET A 19 3.28 17.06 9.35
CA MET A 19 2.52 16.59 10.51
C MET A 19 3.35 15.76 11.49
N LEU A 20 4.34 15.02 10.98
CA LEU A 20 5.25 14.21 11.80
C LEU A 20 6.33 15.04 12.48
N ALA A 21 6.65 16.23 11.97
CA ALA A 21 7.67 17.10 12.57
C ALA A 21 7.35 17.50 14.03
N GLU A 22 6.06 17.50 14.37
CA GLU A 22 5.56 17.76 15.73
C GLU A 22 5.30 16.49 16.55
N SER A 23 5.53 15.31 15.96
CA SER A 23 5.25 14.00 16.58
C SER A 23 6.52 13.31 17.05
N THR A 24 6.41 12.49 18.11
CA THR A 24 7.49 11.57 18.50
C THR A 24 7.31 10.24 17.78
N VAL A 25 8.33 9.80 17.04
CA VAL A 25 8.34 8.52 16.31
C VAL A 25 9.57 7.73 16.75
N GLN A 26 9.41 6.42 16.98
CA GLN A 26 10.48 5.56 17.50
C GLN A 26 11.61 5.33 16.48
N GLY A 27 11.26 5.23 15.19
CA GLY A 27 12.18 5.02 14.08
C GLY A 27 12.36 6.25 13.19
N SER A 28 13.07 6.05 12.09
CA SER A 28 13.30 7.07 11.05
C SER A 28 12.25 6.96 9.94
N VAL A 29 11.74 8.11 9.51
CA VAL A 29 10.83 8.25 8.37
C VAL A 29 11.54 9.06 7.28
N TYR A 30 11.50 8.58 6.05
CA TYR A 30 12.14 9.21 4.89
C TYR A 30 11.09 9.57 3.85
N GLY A 31 11.05 10.83 3.42
CA GLY A 31 10.40 11.20 2.15
C GLY A 31 11.40 11.11 1.03
N LEU A 32 11.13 10.27 0.04
CA LEU A 32 11.97 10.12 -1.15
C LEU A 32 11.19 10.64 -2.37
N PHE A 33 11.78 11.62 -3.06
CA PHE A 33 11.22 12.17 -4.30
C PHE A 33 12.18 11.83 -5.43
N THR A 34 11.75 10.92 -6.29
CA THR A 34 12.53 10.40 -7.40
C THR A 34 12.24 11.19 -8.67
N ARG A 35 13.05 10.95 -9.69
CA ARG A 35 12.85 11.45 -11.05
C ARG A 35 13.01 10.29 -12.01
N ALA A 36 12.52 10.48 -13.23
CA ALA A 36 12.71 9.52 -14.31
C ALA A 36 12.05 8.15 -14.02
N GLU A 37 10.87 8.17 -13.38
CA GLU A 37 9.97 7.02 -13.24
C GLU A 37 9.51 6.55 -14.65
N GLU A 38 8.97 7.48 -15.44
CA GLU A 38 8.39 7.27 -16.78
C GLU A 38 9.34 6.69 -17.84
N VAL A 39 10.65 6.69 -17.56
CA VAL A 39 11.69 6.13 -18.45
C VAL A 39 12.30 4.85 -17.88
N GLY A 40 11.64 4.21 -16.92
CA GLY A 40 11.99 2.90 -16.39
C GLY A 40 12.50 2.90 -14.95
N LEU A 41 11.86 3.69 -14.07
CA LEU A 41 12.10 3.74 -12.62
C LEU A 41 13.54 4.11 -12.26
N ILE A 42 14.19 4.95 -13.07
CA ILE A 42 15.65 5.15 -13.02
C ILE A 42 16.06 5.75 -11.67
N GLY A 43 15.31 6.72 -11.15
CA GLY A 43 15.55 7.33 -9.84
C GLY A 43 15.53 6.28 -8.72
N ALA A 44 14.41 5.57 -8.57
CA ALA A 44 14.28 4.51 -7.57
C ALA A 44 15.35 3.40 -7.70
N ARG A 45 15.66 2.97 -8.93
CA ARG A 45 16.70 1.97 -9.17
C ARG A 45 18.07 2.43 -8.66
N LEU A 46 18.46 3.68 -8.95
CA LEU A 46 19.74 4.22 -8.47
C LEU A 46 19.79 4.34 -6.95
N VAL A 47 18.69 4.77 -6.32
CA VAL A 47 18.58 4.85 -4.86
C VAL A 47 18.73 3.47 -4.22
N ALA A 48 18.04 2.47 -4.76
CA ALA A 48 18.05 1.09 -4.27
C ALA A 48 19.40 0.38 -4.51
N GLU A 49 20.01 0.59 -5.68
CA GLU A 49 21.32 0.05 -6.05
C GLU A 49 22.42 0.60 -5.14
N LYS A 50 22.43 1.92 -4.91
CA LYS A 50 23.41 2.59 -4.04
C LYS A 50 23.10 2.46 -2.56
N GLN A 51 21.98 1.84 -2.19
CA GLN A 51 21.53 1.65 -0.81
C GLN A 51 21.51 2.96 -0.01
N LEU A 52 20.99 4.03 -0.61
CA LEU A 52 20.92 5.34 0.07
C LEU A 52 19.94 5.32 1.26
N LEU A 53 19.11 4.28 1.35
CA LEU A 53 18.25 3.96 2.50
C LEU A 53 18.72 2.66 3.18
N PRO A 54 18.66 2.56 4.52
CA PRO A 54 18.95 1.32 5.24
C PRO A 54 18.16 0.11 4.70
N LYS A 55 18.78 -1.07 4.61
CA LYS A 55 18.13 -2.26 4.01
C LYS A 55 16.88 -2.76 4.74
N ASN A 56 16.75 -2.42 6.02
CA ASN A 56 15.57 -2.72 6.83
C ASN A 56 14.46 -1.67 6.71
N THR A 57 14.61 -0.65 5.85
CA THR A 57 13.53 0.29 5.54
C THR A 57 12.43 -0.43 4.77
N VAL A 58 11.20 -0.37 5.28
CA VAL A 58 9.99 -0.72 4.53
C VAL A 58 9.70 0.39 3.53
N ILE A 59 9.57 0.05 2.26
CA ILE A 59 9.28 0.99 1.19
C ILE A 59 7.78 1.00 0.91
N VAL A 60 7.16 2.18 0.99
CA VAL A 60 5.77 2.42 0.54
C VAL A 60 5.87 3.29 -0.71
N SER A 61 5.68 2.71 -1.90
CA SER A 61 5.61 3.47 -3.16
C SER A 61 4.28 4.19 -3.22
N VAL A 62 4.29 5.51 -3.17
CA VAL A 62 3.09 6.35 -3.32
C VAL A 62 3.00 6.72 -4.79
N GLU A 63 1.84 6.51 -5.42
CA GLU A 63 1.67 6.64 -6.85
C GLU A 63 0.24 7.09 -7.17
N THR A 64 -0.03 7.38 -8.43
CA THR A 64 -1.40 7.33 -8.96
C THR A 64 -1.60 6.10 -9.85
N SER A 65 -2.85 5.76 -10.14
CA SER A 65 -3.17 4.76 -11.14
C SER A 65 -4.53 5.04 -11.78
N SER A 66 -4.65 4.71 -13.06
CA SER A 66 -5.93 4.73 -13.77
C SER A 66 -7.02 4.03 -12.95
N ALA A 67 -8.20 4.67 -12.88
CA ALA A 67 -9.35 4.11 -12.22
C ALA A 67 -9.81 2.82 -12.93
N LEU A 68 -10.07 1.78 -12.15
CA LEU A 68 -10.45 0.44 -12.61
C LEU A 68 -11.48 -0.16 -11.64
N PRO A 69 -12.23 -1.22 -12.01
CA PRO A 69 -13.01 -1.97 -11.03
C PRO A 69 -12.11 -2.45 -9.88
N GLY A 70 -12.46 -2.06 -8.65
CA GLY A 70 -11.66 -2.31 -7.44
C GLY A 70 -10.58 -1.26 -7.10
N ALA A 71 -10.40 -0.27 -7.98
CA ALA A 71 -9.55 0.91 -7.80
C ALA A 71 -10.33 2.15 -8.29
N GLU A 72 -11.42 2.46 -7.60
CA GLU A 72 -12.43 3.42 -8.03
C GLU A 72 -12.26 4.77 -7.32
N ILE A 73 -12.43 5.86 -8.07
CA ILE A 73 -12.39 7.23 -7.54
C ILE A 73 -13.52 7.42 -6.51
N GLY A 74 -13.17 7.94 -5.34
CA GLY A 74 -14.10 8.22 -4.24
C GLY A 74 -14.36 7.03 -3.32
N GLN A 75 -13.70 5.88 -3.54
CA GLN A 75 -13.77 4.71 -2.67
C GLN A 75 -12.54 4.54 -1.78
N GLY A 76 -11.71 5.58 -1.65
CA GLY A 76 -10.49 5.60 -0.84
C GLY A 76 -9.25 5.16 -1.59
N VAL A 77 -8.09 5.47 -1.03
CA VAL A 77 -6.77 5.08 -1.58
C VAL A 77 -6.66 3.56 -1.71
N VAL A 78 -5.95 3.10 -2.74
CA VAL A 78 -5.70 1.68 -2.98
C VAL A 78 -4.40 1.27 -2.28
N ILE A 79 -4.49 0.30 -1.36
CA ILE A 79 -3.33 -0.48 -0.90
C ILE A 79 -2.94 -1.43 -2.04
N ARG A 80 -1.79 -1.16 -2.67
CA ARG A 80 -1.27 -1.96 -3.77
C ARG A 80 -0.60 -3.22 -3.22
N THR A 81 -1.11 -4.38 -3.62
CA THR A 81 -0.53 -5.69 -3.23
C THR A 81 0.54 -6.17 -4.20
N GLY A 82 0.80 -5.38 -5.24
CA GLY A 82 1.77 -5.64 -6.29
C GLY A 82 1.46 -4.83 -7.54
N ASP A 83 2.27 -5.06 -8.55
CA ASP A 83 2.19 -4.41 -9.84
C ASP A 83 2.37 -5.43 -10.99
N ARG A 84 2.59 -4.95 -12.23
CA ARG A 84 2.89 -5.81 -13.38
C ARG A 84 4.15 -6.66 -13.23
N THR A 85 5.08 -6.24 -12.38
CA THR A 85 6.42 -6.84 -12.24
C THR A 85 6.44 -7.87 -11.12
N ALA A 86 5.84 -7.57 -9.97
CA ALA A 86 5.89 -8.44 -8.80
C ALA A 86 4.72 -8.24 -7.84
N THR A 87 4.41 -9.29 -7.07
CA THR A 87 3.63 -9.16 -5.83
C THR A 87 4.49 -8.58 -4.71
N PHE A 88 3.87 -7.80 -3.84
CA PHE A 88 4.53 -7.10 -2.74
C PHE A 88 4.55 -7.92 -1.45
N ASP A 89 5.27 -7.40 -0.45
CA ASP A 89 5.60 -8.14 0.76
C ASP A 89 4.50 -7.96 1.81
N TYR A 90 4.03 -9.09 2.37
CA TYR A 90 3.05 -9.08 3.44
C TYR A 90 3.54 -8.25 4.63
N GLU A 91 4.80 -8.40 5.02
CA GLU A 91 5.37 -7.73 6.18
C GLU A 91 5.40 -6.20 6.03
N ALA A 92 5.51 -5.70 4.80
CA ALA A 92 5.40 -4.28 4.51
C ALA A 92 3.93 -3.81 4.55
N GLU A 93 3.02 -4.59 3.97
CA GLU A 93 1.59 -4.28 3.94
C GLU A 93 0.96 -4.25 5.33
N VAL A 94 1.46 -5.05 6.28
CA VAL A 94 0.98 -5.06 7.67
C VAL A 94 1.03 -3.67 8.31
N TYR A 95 2.04 -2.84 8.00
CA TYR A 95 2.10 -1.46 8.51
C TYR A 95 0.91 -0.61 8.03
N LEU A 96 0.55 -0.70 6.74
CA LEU A 96 -0.62 -0.03 6.19
C LEU A 96 -1.91 -0.55 6.84
N ASN A 97 -2.05 -1.87 6.97
CA ASN A 97 -3.24 -2.47 7.56
C ASN A 97 -3.41 -2.08 9.04
N THR A 98 -2.34 -2.07 9.85
CA THR A 98 -2.41 -1.56 11.22
C THR A 98 -2.81 -0.09 11.27
N ALA A 99 -2.27 0.74 10.38
CA ALA A 99 -2.64 2.16 10.30
C ALA A 99 -4.12 2.35 9.92
N VAL A 100 -4.63 1.56 8.96
CA VAL A 100 -6.06 1.54 8.61
C VAL A 100 -6.93 1.24 9.83
N GLU A 101 -6.58 0.21 10.61
CA GLU A 101 -7.35 -0.16 11.81
C GLU A 101 -7.30 0.93 12.89
N ARG A 102 -6.15 1.58 13.07
CA ARG A 102 -6.04 2.75 13.97
C ARG A 102 -6.95 3.89 13.55
N ILE A 103 -6.95 4.24 12.26
CA ILE A 103 -7.80 5.33 11.73
C ILE A 103 -9.28 4.98 11.92
N ARG A 104 -9.68 3.75 11.58
CA ARG A 104 -11.07 3.29 11.73
C ARG A 104 -11.56 3.28 13.18
N SER A 105 -10.66 3.15 14.14
CA SER A 105 -11.02 3.24 15.56
C SER A 105 -11.52 4.64 15.98
N SER A 106 -11.09 5.69 15.28
CA SER A 106 -11.53 7.08 15.49
C SER A 106 -12.50 7.59 14.42
N GLU A 107 -12.46 7.04 13.21
CA GLU A 107 -13.24 7.49 12.06
C GLU A 107 -14.04 6.34 11.44
N GLN A 108 -15.27 6.14 11.94
CA GLN A 108 -16.24 5.15 11.42
C GLN A 108 -16.70 5.56 10.01
N GLY A 109 -15.89 5.28 9.00
CA GLY A 109 -16.16 5.67 7.62
C GLY A 109 -14.91 5.71 6.74
N PHE A 110 -13.71 5.57 7.33
CA PHE A 110 -12.47 5.53 6.57
C PHE A 110 -12.44 4.35 5.59
N LYS A 111 -12.31 4.69 4.30
CA LYS A 111 -12.31 3.74 3.19
C LYS A 111 -10.90 3.55 2.65
N VAL A 112 -10.58 2.30 2.34
CA VAL A 112 -9.43 1.91 1.54
C VAL A 112 -9.85 0.79 0.61
N GLN A 113 -9.18 0.73 -0.53
CA GLN A 113 -9.28 -0.36 -1.49
C GLN A 113 -8.01 -1.21 -1.39
N ARG A 114 -8.04 -2.44 -1.89
CA ARG A 114 -6.86 -3.32 -1.88
C ARG A 114 -6.81 -4.13 -3.17
N GLN A 115 -5.78 -3.93 -3.98
CA GLN A 115 -5.72 -4.54 -5.31
C GLN A 115 -4.30 -4.77 -5.82
N LEU A 116 -4.13 -5.82 -6.63
CA LEU A 116 -2.97 -6.04 -7.48
C LEU A 116 -3.11 -5.19 -8.76
N MET A 117 -2.22 -4.23 -8.96
CA MET A 117 -2.31 -3.27 -10.07
C MET A 117 -1.51 -3.76 -11.28
N SER A 118 -2.06 -4.73 -12.01
CA SER A 118 -1.32 -5.56 -12.99
C SER A 118 -0.93 -4.90 -14.32
N ALA A 119 -1.44 -3.69 -14.63
CA ALA A 119 -1.17 -3.02 -15.91
C ALA A 119 0.13 -2.20 -15.90
N GLY A 120 0.39 -1.48 -14.80
CA GLY A 120 1.56 -0.60 -14.63
C GLY A 120 2.63 -1.22 -13.72
N GLY A 121 3.85 -0.73 -13.83
CA GLY A 121 4.85 -0.91 -12.76
C GLY A 121 4.75 0.23 -11.75
N CYS A 122 5.44 0.13 -10.62
CA CYS A 122 5.76 1.28 -9.78
C CYS A 122 7.14 1.15 -9.14
N GLU A 123 7.60 2.20 -8.46
CA GLU A 123 8.95 2.26 -7.92
C GLU A 123 9.23 1.18 -6.84
N ALA A 124 8.20 0.66 -6.17
CA ALA A 124 8.31 -0.51 -5.27
C ALA A 124 9.02 -1.70 -5.94
N ALA A 125 8.74 -2.00 -7.22
CA ALA A 125 9.39 -3.12 -7.90
C ALA A 125 10.91 -2.93 -8.06
N ALA A 126 11.36 -1.68 -8.24
CA ALA A 126 12.79 -1.36 -8.28
C ALA A 126 13.45 -1.64 -6.93
N PHE A 127 12.85 -1.21 -5.81
CA PHE A 127 13.35 -1.51 -4.48
C PHE A 127 13.30 -3.01 -4.16
N LYS A 128 12.24 -3.70 -4.54
CA LYS A 128 12.09 -5.15 -4.34
C LYS A 128 13.20 -5.94 -5.03
N ALA A 129 13.57 -5.56 -6.25
CA ALA A 129 14.68 -6.18 -6.98
C ALA A 129 16.03 -6.10 -6.24
N HIS A 130 16.17 -5.16 -5.30
CA HIS A 130 17.34 -5.01 -4.44
C HIS A 130 17.12 -5.53 -3.01
N GLY A 131 16.06 -6.30 -2.74
CA GLY A 131 15.84 -6.99 -1.47
C GLY A 131 15.25 -6.14 -0.35
N TYR A 132 14.68 -4.98 -0.65
CA TYR A 132 13.84 -4.25 0.29
C TYR A 132 12.47 -4.92 0.44
N LYS A 133 11.86 -4.78 1.62
CA LYS A 133 10.44 -5.11 1.81
C LYS A 133 9.60 -3.94 1.29
N VAL A 134 8.66 -4.23 0.41
CA VAL A 134 7.91 -3.19 -0.30
C VAL A 134 6.40 -3.40 -0.23
N THR A 135 5.68 -2.29 -0.26
CA THR A 135 4.24 -2.20 -0.54
C THR A 135 3.97 -0.88 -1.30
N GLY A 136 2.72 -0.53 -1.56
CA GLY A 136 2.41 0.75 -2.18
C GLY A 136 1.00 1.27 -1.91
N LEU A 137 0.83 2.53 -2.23
CA LEU A 137 -0.44 3.24 -2.29
C LEU A 137 -0.67 3.71 -3.73
N ALA A 138 -1.93 3.73 -4.16
CA ALA A 138 -2.31 4.36 -5.41
C ALA A 138 -3.58 5.18 -5.23
N LEU A 139 -3.52 6.45 -5.60
CA LEU A 139 -4.72 7.24 -5.83
C LEU A 139 -5.40 6.83 -7.14
N PRO A 140 -6.68 6.46 -7.12
CA PRO A 140 -7.48 6.31 -8.33
C PRO A 140 -7.50 7.62 -9.13
N LEU A 141 -7.11 7.53 -10.40
CA LEU A 141 -6.90 8.66 -11.30
C LEU A 141 -7.83 8.56 -12.52
N GLY A 142 -8.54 9.64 -12.77
CA GLY A 142 -9.28 9.88 -14.01
C GLY A 142 -8.44 10.66 -15.02
N CYS A 143 -8.66 10.41 -16.31
CA CYS A 143 -7.96 11.07 -17.42
C CYS A 143 -6.43 10.95 -17.35
N TRP A 144 -5.92 9.75 -17.03
CA TRP A 144 -4.47 9.47 -16.96
C TRP A 144 -3.72 10.00 -18.20
N HIS A 145 -2.59 10.66 -17.96
CA HIS A 145 -1.80 11.37 -18.99
C HIS A 145 -2.60 12.44 -19.75
N ASN A 146 -3.54 13.08 -19.05
CA ASN A 146 -4.47 14.07 -19.59
C ASN A 146 -5.27 13.57 -20.80
N ARG A 147 -5.58 12.26 -20.86
CA ARG A 147 -6.35 11.66 -21.96
C ARG A 147 -7.81 11.49 -21.57
N GLY A 148 -8.65 12.41 -22.04
CA GLY A 148 -10.11 12.29 -21.98
C GLY A 148 -10.67 11.55 -23.20
N GLU A 149 -11.98 11.28 -23.19
CA GLU A 149 -12.65 10.56 -24.30
C GLU A 149 -12.60 11.35 -25.62
N SER A 150 -12.66 12.68 -25.54
CA SER A 150 -12.75 13.57 -26.70
C SER A 150 -11.53 14.46 -26.92
N GLY A 151 -10.44 14.26 -26.16
CA GLY A 151 -9.23 15.05 -26.30
C GLY A 151 -8.40 15.17 -25.03
N VAL A 152 -7.69 16.29 -24.91
CA VAL A 152 -6.85 16.57 -23.75
C VAL A 152 -7.73 17.08 -22.60
N GLU A 153 -7.77 16.35 -21.49
CA GLU A 153 -8.55 16.68 -20.31
C GLU A 153 -7.68 16.73 -19.06
N LEU A 154 -8.13 17.45 -18.03
CA LEU A 154 -7.40 17.50 -16.77
C LEU A 154 -7.48 16.14 -16.06
N GLU A 155 -6.40 15.76 -15.40
CA GLU A 155 -6.40 14.62 -14.49
C GLU A 155 -7.32 14.89 -13.29
N ILE A 156 -8.00 13.86 -12.82
CA ILE A 156 -9.01 13.96 -11.77
C ILE A 156 -8.68 12.96 -10.67
N ILE A 157 -8.63 13.45 -9.44
CA ILE A 157 -8.56 12.64 -8.22
C ILE A 157 -9.68 13.09 -7.29
N SER A 158 -10.10 12.20 -6.38
CA SER A 158 -11.01 12.55 -5.28
C SER A 158 -10.24 13.24 -4.16
N THR A 159 -10.73 14.40 -3.71
CA THR A 159 -10.16 15.08 -2.54
C THR A 159 -10.23 14.21 -1.29
N ASN A 160 -11.30 13.43 -1.11
CA ASN A 160 -11.42 12.51 0.03
C ASN A 160 -10.40 11.37 -0.03
N ASP A 161 -10.10 10.87 -1.24
CA ASP A 161 -9.09 9.82 -1.41
C ASP A 161 -7.70 10.36 -1.12
N PHE A 162 -7.38 11.57 -1.58
CA PHE A 162 -6.12 12.26 -1.29
C PHE A 162 -5.93 12.54 0.21
N LEU A 163 -6.97 13.05 0.89
CA LEU A 163 -6.91 13.27 2.33
C LEU A 163 -6.77 11.94 3.09
N GLY A 164 -7.46 10.90 2.63
CA GLY A 164 -7.37 9.57 3.22
C GLY A 164 -6.00 8.92 3.02
N GLU A 165 -5.39 9.07 1.84
CA GLU A 165 -4.01 8.66 1.57
C GLU A 165 -3.03 9.39 2.50
N THR A 166 -3.14 10.71 2.60
CA THR A 166 -2.27 11.53 3.45
C THR A 166 -2.35 11.08 4.91
N LEU A 167 -3.57 10.90 5.43
CA LEU A 167 -3.78 10.40 6.79
C LEU A 167 -3.20 9.00 6.98
N LEU A 168 -3.36 8.12 6.00
CA LEU A 168 -2.79 6.77 6.03
C LEU A 168 -1.26 6.81 6.05
N ILE A 169 -0.61 7.67 5.27
CA ILE A 169 0.85 7.84 5.29
C ILE A 169 1.30 8.34 6.67
N VAL A 170 0.60 9.31 7.26
CA VAL A 170 0.90 9.81 8.62
C VAL A 170 0.82 8.70 9.66
N GLU A 171 -0.30 7.97 9.71
CA GLU A 171 -0.50 6.92 10.71
C GLU A 171 0.45 5.74 10.51
N THR A 172 0.75 5.39 9.25
CA THR A 172 1.77 4.37 8.92
C THR A 172 3.15 4.82 9.38
N SER A 173 3.50 6.08 9.18
CA SER A 173 4.81 6.62 9.57
C SER A 173 5.00 6.66 11.08
N LYS A 174 3.93 6.86 11.86
CA LYS A 174 3.97 6.77 13.34
C LYS A 174 4.32 5.36 13.84
N LEU A 175 4.19 4.33 13.01
CA LEU A 175 4.60 2.96 13.32
C LEU A 175 6.11 2.72 13.05
N ALA A 176 6.84 3.68 12.49
CA ALA A 176 8.25 3.49 12.19
C ALA A 176 9.05 3.15 13.46
N GLY A 177 9.93 2.15 13.35
CA GLY A 177 10.74 1.65 14.47
C GLY A 177 10.01 0.69 15.41
N THR A 178 8.75 0.36 15.14
CA THR A 178 7.98 -0.64 15.90
C THR A 178 7.82 -1.93 15.09
N GLU A 179 7.67 -3.06 15.77
CA GLU A 179 7.28 -4.32 15.14
C GLU A 179 5.77 -4.37 14.95
N GLN A 180 5.34 -4.84 13.78
CA GLN A 180 3.94 -4.96 13.43
C GLN A 180 3.60 -6.40 13.14
N PHE A 181 2.54 -6.88 13.78
CA PHE A 181 2.05 -8.24 13.68
C PHE A 181 0.71 -8.22 12.96
N GLY A 182 0.67 -8.90 11.82
CA GLY A 182 -0.55 -9.01 11.04
C GLY A 182 -1.38 -10.25 11.43
N THR A 183 -2.49 -10.43 10.72
CA THR A 183 -3.43 -11.54 10.95
C THR A 183 -2.85 -12.95 10.80
N LEU A 184 -1.71 -13.12 10.11
CA LEU A 184 -1.09 -14.44 9.93
C LEU A 184 -0.60 -15.03 11.25
N GLU A 185 -0.15 -14.21 12.20
CA GLU A 185 0.31 -14.72 13.48
C GLU A 185 -0.85 -15.33 14.29
N GLY A 186 -2.04 -14.71 14.22
CA GLY A 186 -3.24 -15.26 14.85
C GLY A 186 -3.71 -16.60 14.25
N LEU A 187 -3.21 -17.00 13.07
CA LEU A 187 -3.48 -18.33 12.50
C LEU A 187 -2.60 -19.43 13.11
N LEU A 188 -1.53 -19.06 13.83
CA LEU A 188 -0.70 -20.02 14.56
C LEU A 188 -1.36 -20.47 15.88
N ASP A 189 -2.33 -19.70 16.37
CA ASP A 189 -3.11 -20.08 17.54
C ASP A 189 -4.00 -21.29 17.22
N PRO A 190 -3.91 -22.38 18.01
CA PRO A 190 -4.69 -23.58 17.73
C PRO A 190 -6.20 -23.29 17.90
N PRO A 191 -7.04 -23.54 16.89
CA PRO A 191 -8.49 -23.44 17.03
C PRO A 191 -8.99 -24.68 17.76
N ILE A 192 -8.72 -24.78 19.07
CA ILE A 192 -8.95 -26.01 19.86
C ILE A 192 -10.41 -26.45 19.72
N THR A 193 -11.36 -25.52 19.85
CA THR A 193 -12.79 -25.83 19.84
C THR A 193 -13.31 -26.28 18.47
N GLU A 194 -13.02 -25.54 17.40
CA GLU A 194 -13.46 -25.85 16.04
C GLU A 194 -12.70 -27.05 15.46
N GLY A 195 -11.40 -27.18 15.78
CA GLY A 195 -10.57 -28.32 15.39
C GLY A 195 -11.03 -29.63 16.03
N ASP A 196 -11.48 -29.59 17.29
CA ASP A 196 -12.02 -30.77 17.97
C ASP A 196 -13.36 -31.23 17.38
N ARG A 197 -14.20 -30.29 16.89
CA ARG A 197 -15.43 -30.64 16.15
C ARG A 197 -15.14 -31.43 14.87
N LEU A 198 -14.04 -31.13 14.17
CA LEU A 198 -13.62 -31.86 12.98
C LEU A 198 -13.06 -33.26 13.28
N LYS A 199 -12.58 -33.51 14.51
CA LYS A 199 -12.12 -34.85 14.93
C LYS A 199 -13.29 -35.81 15.18
N CYS A 200 -14.41 -35.30 15.69
CA CYS A 200 -15.59 -36.12 15.99
C CYS A 200 -16.27 -36.70 14.74
N ASP A 201 -16.12 -36.06 13.57
CA ASP A 201 -16.83 -36.43 12.33
C ASP A 201 -16.09 -37.48 11.46
N ARG A 202 -14.85 -37.87 11.82
CA ARG A 202 -14.08 -38.88 11.07
C ARG A 202 -14.58 -40.32 11.23
N SER A 203 -15.61 -40.57 12.03
CA SER A 203 -16.24 -41.89 12.18
C SER A 203 -16.97 -42.38 10.93
N ILE A 204 -17.24 -41.49 9.95
CA ILE A 204 -17.96 -41.82 8.71
C ILE A 204 -17.06 -42.48 7.65
N LEU A 205 -15.73 -42.34 7.76
CA LEU A 205 -14.77 -42.91 6.79
C LEU A 205 -14.43 -44.39 7.03
N ASN A 206 -14.92 -44.99 8.13
CA ASN A 206 -14.72 -46.42 8.45
C ASN A 206 -15.99 -47.24 8.20
N ARG A 207 -16.75 -46.97 7.13
CA ARG A 207 -17.78 -47.91 6.69
C ARG A 207 -17.12 -49.06 5.90
N PRO A 208 -17.38 -50.33 6.22
CA PRO A 208 -16.82 -51.45 5.49
C PRO A 208 -17.28 -51.38 4.03
N GLU A 209 -16.35 -51.63 3.09
CA GLU A 209 -16.66 -51.81 1.67
C GLU A 209 -17.67 -52.96 1.52
N ILE A 210 -18.69 -52.73 0.68
CA ILE A 210 -19.78 -53.67 0.40
C ILE A 210 -19.27 -54.83 -0.43
#